data_AF-A0A7S0RXA5-F1
#
_entry.id   AF-A0A7S0RXA5-F1
#
_cell.length_a   1.000
_cell.length_b   1.000
_cell.length_c   1.000
_cell.angle_alpha   90.00
_cell.angle_beta   90.00
_cell.angle_gamma   90.00
#
_symmetry.space_group_name_H-M   'P 1'
#
loop_
_entity.id
_entity.type
_entity.pdbx_description
1 polymer ?
#
loop_
_entity_poly.entity_id
_entity_poly.type
_entity_poly.pdbx_seq_one_letter_code
_entity_poly.pdbx_strand_id
1 'polypeptide(L)'
;LSFGAHPAEITGRVRFLHPLHNFALVSYDPAHLPPEARTKVAAAVLAPEPFIRRGDVVHLAGLTKFLRIMQRKSTVTTATSAITIPMPEVPRFRAVHEELVKLDQDFGATFSGVLTDGAGRVRALWGSYSEQVEKEEREWCAGLPSDVFAPWVAKVVAALEADPADAPPPVVRTLDAELEAVLLSKAAQFGLPGEWVSRLDKLDPERRQVLRVRQAVANSGAFAALKAGDMLLAVNGAPLTCFRDVEKLIAQVGYGDDGAAAAAALAPAAGTSSQAGGASKAAGGRKRKGGAGVAADAATTASPGAGSTPSPAASRSAKRGRGASGKATSTAAAADKEKEEEGAQGQ
;
A
#
# COMPACT_ATOMS: atom_id res chain seq x y z
N LEU A 1 -5.32 -1.34 25.16
CA LEU A 1 -3.91 -0.91 25.25
C LEU A 1 -3.84 0.60 25.06
N SER A 2 -3.19 1.33 25.96
CA SER A 2 -2.86 2.75 25.75
C SER A 2 -1.44 2.80 25.19
N PHE A 3 -1.26 3.31 23.97
CA PHE A 3 0.07 3.56 23.41
C PHE A 3 0.66 4.79 24.09
N GLY A 4 1.27 4.63 25.27
CA GLY A 4 1.90 5.74 25.99
C GLY A 4 3.26 6.10 25.39
N ALA A 5 3.45 7.34 24.95
CA ALA A 5 4.78 7.89 24.69
C ALA A 5 5.33 8.45 26.03
N HIS A 6 6.03 7.62 26.81
CA HIS A 6 6.89 8.21 27.82
C HIS A 6 8.01 8.97 27.08
N PRO A 7 8.23 10.27 27.34
CA PRO A 7 9.19 11.06 26.59
C PRO A 7 10.61 10.58 26.94
N ALA A 8 11.16 9.72 26.10
CA ALA A 8 12.53 9.25 26.19
C ALA A 8 13.12 9.20 24.78
N GLU A 9 14.32 9.75 24.64
CA GLU A 9 15.09 9.74 23.40
C GLU A 9 16.32 8.87 23.60
N ILE A 10 16.50 7.88 22.74
CA ILE A 10 17.64 6.96 22.76
C ILE A 10 18.10 6.72 21.33
N THR A 11 19.38 6.36 21.17
CA THR A 11 19.93 6.02 19.85
C THR A 11 19.37 4.69 19.36
N GLY A 12 18.71 4.71 18.21
CA GLY A 12 18.31 3.53 17.47
C GLY A 12 19.34 3.16 16.40
N ARG A 13 19.53 1.86 16.15
CA ARG A 13 20.32 1.32 15.04
C ARG A 13 19.38 0.72 14.01
N VAL A 14 19.45 1.20 12.76
CA VAL A 14 18.74 0.58 11.63
C VAL A 14 19.36 -0.80 11.40
N ARG A 15 18.53 -1.84 11.49
CA ARG A 15 18.93 -3.23 11.27
C ARG A 15 18.58 -3.73 9.89
N PHE A 16 17.51 -3.20 9.30
CA PHE A 16 17.03 -3.64 8.01
C PHE A 16 16.12 -2.59 7.36
N LEU A 17 16.24 -2.41 6.05
CA LEU A 17 15.31 -1.66 5.22
C LEU A 17 14.87 -2.60 4.10
N HIS A 18 13.56 -2.85 3.98
CA HIS A 18 13.08 -3.76 2.94
C HIS A 18 13.16 -3.06 1.57
N PRO A 19 13.78 -3.66 0.54
CA PRO A 19 13.99 -3.00 -0.74
C PRO A 19 12.70 -2.81 -1.55
N LEU A 20 11.67 -3.61 -1.29
CA LEU A 20 10.39 -3.57 -2.03
C LEU A 20 9.19 -3.11 -1.20
N HIS A 21 9.29 -3.14 0.13
CA HIS A 21 8.15 -2.92 1.02
C HIS A 21 8.38 -1.71 1.91
N ASN A 22 7.31 -1.00 2.24
CA ASN A 22 7.37 0.27 2.96
C ASN A 22 7.58 0.07 4.48
N PHE A 23 8.66 -0.59 4.88
CA PHE A 23 9.04 -0.72 6.29
C PHE A 23 10.55 -0.83 6.50
N ALA A 24 10.98 -0.43 7.70
CA ALA A 24 12.32 -0.62 8.22
C ALA A 24 12.25 -1.24 9.62
N LEU A 25 13.29 -1.97 10.01
CA LEU A 25 13.46 -2.51 11.35
C LEU A 25 14.59 -1.78 12.05
N VAL A 26 14.30 -1.26 13.23
CA VAL A 26 15.23 -0.50 14.07
C VAL A 26 15.32 -1.21 15.42
N SER A 27 16.52 -1.35 15.95
CA SER A 27 16.77 -1.86 17.30
C SER A 27 17.30 -0.76 18.19
N TYR A 28 17.08 -0.88 19.50
CA TYR A 28 17.72 -0.07 20.52
C TYR A 28 18.06 -0.95 21.72
N ASP A 29 18.95 -0.49 22.58
CA ASP A 29 19.23 -1.15 23.87
C ASP A 29 18.26 -0.63 24.94
N PRO A 30 17.37 -1.48 25.51
CA PRO A 30 16.47 -1.09 26.58
C PRO A 30 17.18 -0.58 27.85
N ALA A 31 18.46 -0.91 28.06
CA ALA A 31 19.24 -0.41 29.19
C ALA A 31 19.50 1.10 29.11
N HIS A 32 19.45 1.70 27.90
CA HIS A 32 19.59 3.14 27.71
C HIS A 32 18.30 3.93 28.02
N LEU A 33 17.17 3.25 28.20
CA LEU A 33 15.93 3.93 28.60
C LEU A 33 16.04 4.43 30.05
N PRO A 34 15.44 5.58 30.41
CA PRO A 34 15.27 5.98 31.81
C PRO A 34 14.52 4.90 32.61
N PRO A 35 14.81 4.71 33.92
CA PRO A 35 14.12 3.71 34.74
C PRO A 35 12.59 3.81 34.69
N GLU A 36 12.05 5.04 34.71
CA GLU A 36 10.60 5.28 34.58
C GLU A 36 10.02 4.88 33.21
N ALA A 37 10.83 4.97 32.15
CA ALA A 37 10.45 4.56 30.82
C ALA A 37 10.40 3.03 30.72
N ARG A 38 11.41 2.35 31.28
CA ARG A 38 11.50 0.88 31.26
C ARG A 38 10.31 0.19 31.90
N THR A 39 9.70 0.79 32.93
CA THR A 39 8.51 0.23 33.58
C THR A 39 7.22 0.42 32.77
N LYS A 40 7.24 1.30 31.76
CA LYS A 40 6.07 1.64 30.93
C LYS A 40 6.14 1.06 29.52
N VAL A 41 7.33 0.75 29.01
CA VAL A 41 7.53 0.18 27.68
C VAL A 41 7.26 -1.32 27.72
N ALA A 42 6.34 -1.77 26.86
CA ALA A 42 6.04 -3.18 26.65
C ALA A 42 6.11 -3.52 25.16
N ALA A 43 6.63 -4.70 24.83
CA ALA A 43 6.65 -5.18 23.46
C ALA A 43 5.22 -5.47 22.99
N ALA A 44 4.87 -4.95 21.81
CA ALA A 44 3.61 -5.30 21.16
C ALA A 44 3.70 -6.71 20.56
N VAL A 45 2.62 -7.48 20.65
CA VAL A 45 2.55 -8.83 20.08
C VAL A 45 2.08 -8.72 18.63
N LEU A 46 2.86 -9.27 17.69
CA LEU A 46 2.44 -9.39 16.29
C LEU A 46 1.47 -10.56 16.12
N ALA A 47 0.42 -10.37 15.33
CA ALA A 47 -0.58 -11.38 15.01
C ALA A 47 -0.72 -11.53 13.49
N PRO A 48 0.25 -12.22 12.83
CA PRO A 48 0.21 -12.50 11.39
C PRO A 48 -0.92 -13.47 11.02
N GLU A 49 -1.34 -14.30 11.97
CA GLU A 49 -2.48 -15.21 11.82
C GLU A 49 -3.51 -15.00 12.96
N PRO A 50 -4.82 -15.15 12.67
CA PRO A 50 -5.39 -15.31 11.34
C PRO A 50 -5.19 -14.06 10.46
N PHE A 51 -5.10 -14.24 9.13
CA PHE A 51 -4.98 -13.11 8.21
C PHE A 51 -6.14 -12.12 8.40
N ILE A 52 -5.84 -10.84 8.22
CA ILE A 52 -6.84 -9.78 8.27
C ILE A 52 -7.84 -9.96 7.13
N ARG A 53 -9.13 -9.83 7.42
CA ARG A 53 -10.20 -10.03 6.44
C ARG A 53 -11.06 -8.78 6.32
N ARG A 54 -11.72 -8.66 5.17
CA ARG A 54 -12.79 -7.67 5.01
C ARG A 54 -13.86 -7.88 6.08
N GLY A 55 -14.27 -6.79 6.71
CA GLY A 55 -15.23 -6.79 7.82
C GLY A 55 -14.60 -6.94 9.20
N ASP A 56 -13.30 -7.24 9.31
CA ASP A 56 -12.62 -7.26 10.60
C ASP A 56 -12.67 -5.87 11.25
N VAL A 57 -12.99 -5.86 12.54
CA VAL A 57 -12.92 -4.65 13.36
C VAL A 57 -11.50 -4.49 13.87
N VAL A 58 -10.92 -3.33 13.62
CA VAL A 58 -9.56 -2.98 14.05
C VAL A 58 -9.53 -1.67 14.82
N HIS A 59 -8.52 -1.54 15.67
CA HIS A 59 -8.18 -0.30 16.36
C HIS A 59 -6.88 0.23 15.79
N LEU A 60 -6.97 1.36 15.10
CA LEU A 60 -5.82 2.13 14.71
C LEU A 60 -5.28 2.86 15.95
N ALA A 61 -4.03 2.61 16.30
CA ALA A 61 -3.34 3.24 17.40
C ALA A 61 -1.99 3.78 16.93
N GLY A 62 -1.70 5.03 17.22
CA GLY A 62 -0.49 5.69 16.76
C GLY A 62 -0.24 7.02 17.44
N LEU A 63 0.80 7.71 16.97
CA LEU A 63 1.20 9.02 17.47
C LEU A 63 1.10 10.05 16.35
N THR A 64 0.53 11.20 16.66
CA THR A 64 0.58 12.37 15.78
C THR A 64 1.99 12.96 15.74
N LYS A 65 2.25 13.90 14.81
CA LYS A 65 3.52 14.65 14.75
C LYS A 65 3.93 15.38 16.04
N PHE A 66 3.00 15.60 16.96
CA PHE A 66 3.24 16.21 18.27
C PHE A 66 3.34 15.17 19.39
N LEU A 67 3.60 13.90 19.06
CA LEU A 67 3.67 12.77 19.97
C LEU A 67 2.40 12.56 20.82
N ARG A 68 1.26 13.08 20.35
CA ARG A 68 -0.04 12.83 20.99
C ARG A 68 -0.61 11.50 20.51
N ILE A 69 -1.07 10.72 21.48
CA ILE A 69 -1.73 9.44 21.24
C ILE A 69 -3.01 9.68 20.47
N MET A 70 -3.20 8.92 19.41
CA MET A 70 -4.49 8.82 18.75
C MET A 70 -4.90 7.36 18.61
N GLN A 71 -6.14 7.08 18.99
CA GLN A 71 -6.75 5.77 18.85
C GLN A 71 -8.12 5.91 18.20
N ARG A 72 -8.37 5.13 17.14
CA ARG A 72 -9.66 5.11 16.43
C ARG A 72 -10.07 3.69 16.09
N LYS A 73 -11.35 3.38 16.31
CA LYS A 73 -11.97 2.13 15.90
C LYS A 73 -12.45 2.25 14.45
N SER A 74 -12.23 1.20 13.66
CA SER A 74 -12.52 1.18 12.23
C SER A 74 -12.80 -0.25 11.75
N THR A 75 -13.32 -0.37 10.53
CA THR A 75 -13.60 -1.66 9.90
C THR A 75 -12.79 -1.80 8.62
N VAL A 76 -12.24 -2.99 8.40
CA VAL A 76 -11.50 -3.30 7.16
C VAL A 76 -12.47 -3.37 5.98
N THR A 77 -12.28 -2.51 4.99
CA THR A 77 -13.07 -2.50 3.74
C THR A 77 -12.48 -3.42 2.70
N THR A 78 -11.15 -3.44 2.59
CA THR A 78 -10.40 -4.31 1.68
C THR A 78 -9.15 -4.79 2.40
N ALA A 79 -8.94 -6.10 2.53
CA ALA A 79 -7.77 -6.64 3.20
C ALA A 79 -6.53 -6.75 2.29
N THR A 80 -6.76 -6.90 0.98
CA THR A 80 -5.74 -7.31 0.01
C THR A 80 -5.76 -6.40 -1.23
N SER A 81 -5.77 -5.09 -1.03
CA SER A 81 -5.77 -4.11 -2.13
C SER A 81 -4.38 -4.11 -2.77
N ALA A 82 -4.21 -4.78 -3.91
CA ALA A 82 -3.01 -4.68 -4.71
C ALA A 82 -2.78 -3.22 -5.13
N ILE A 83 -1.57 -2.71 -4.88
CA ILE A 83 -1.21 -1.33 -5.23
C ILE A 83 -0.28 -1.28 -6.42
N THR A 84 -0.39 -0.22 -7.22
CA THR A 84 0.50 0.04 -8.34
C THR A 84 0.86 1.52 -8.30
N ILE A 85 1.98 1.82 -7.66
CA ILE A 85 2.51 3.18 -7.61
C ILE A 85 3.24 3.44 -8.94
N PRO A 86 2.85 4.48 -9.71
CA PRO A 86 3.51 4.84 -10.95
C PRO A 86 4.99 5.14 -10.77
N MET A 87 5.77 4.99 -11.85
CA MET A 87 7.17 5.38 -11.83
C MET A 87 7.27 6.90 -11.71
N PRO A 88 7.99 7.42 -10.71
CA PRO A 88 8.14 8.87 -10.51
C PRO A 88 9.11 9.46 -11.54
N GLU A 89 8.99 10.76 -11.81
CA GLU A 89 9.92 11.48 -12.70
C GLU A 89 11.33 11.54 -12.12
N VAL A 90 11.43 11.70 -10.80
CA VAL A 90 12.69 11.68 -10.05
C VAL A 90 12.86 10.33 -9.38
N PRO A 91 14.02 9.65 -9.51
CA PRO A 91 14.27 8.38 -8.84
C PRO A 91 14.07 8.51 -7.33
N ARG A 92 13.09 7.75 -6.80
CA ARG A 92 12.79 7.64 -5.38
C ARG A 92 12.27 6.25 -5.06
N PHE A 93 12.30 5.89 -3.78
CA PHE A 93 11.70 4.66 -3.31
C PHE A 93 10.20 4.64 -3.64
N ARG A 94 9.72 3.48 -4.07
CA ARG A 94 8.30 3.17 -4.18
C ARG A 94 8.10 1.73 -3.72
N ALA A 95 7.02 1.51 -3.00
CA ALA A 95 6.60 0.15 -2.71
C ALA A 95 6.14 -0.53 -4.01
N VAL A 96 6.55 -1.78 -4.17
CA VAL A 96 6.10 -2.66 -5.27
C VAL A 96 5.68 -3.99 -4.69
N HIS A 97 4.80 -4.69 -5.42
CA HIS A 97 4.33 -6.02 -5.02
C HIS A 97 3.63 -6.04 -3.64
N GLU A 98 3.00 -4.94 -3.24
CA GLU A 98 2.27 -4.86 -1.98
C GLU A 98 0.76 -5.03 -2.16
N GLU A 99 0.16 -5.75 -1.21
CA GLU A 99 -1.28 -5.80 -1.00
C GLU A 99 -1.60 -5.18 0.36
N LEU A 100 -2.38 -4.11 0.34
CA LEU A 100 -2.60 -3.28 1.51
C LEU A 100 -4.02 -3.39 2.06
N VAL A 101 -4.14 -3.14 3.36
CA VAL A 101 -5.40 -3.03 4.09
C VAL A 101 -5.94 -1.62 3.94
N LYS A 102 -7.19 -1.52 3.47
CA LYS A 102 -7.98 -0.29 3.45
C LYS A 102 -9.07 -0.35 4.51
N LEU A 103 -9.39 0.82 5.02
CA LEU A 103 -10.36 1.01 6.09
C LEU A 103 -11.61 1.75 5.58
N ASP A 104 -12.65 1.77 6.39
CA ASP A 104 -13.91 2.48 6.11
C ASP A 104 -13.80 4.00 6.29
N GLN A 105 -12.79 4.43 7.05
CA GLN A 105 -12.49 5.83 7.33
C GLN A 105 -11.11 6.19 6.79
N ASP A 106 -11.02 7.36 6.16
CA ASP A 106 -9.75 8.01 5.93
C ASP A 106 -9.33 8.75 7.20
N PHE A 107 -8.14 8.45 7.68
CA PHE A 107 -7.58 9.10 8.86
C PHE A 107 -6.58 10.21 8.49
N GLY A 108 -6.30 10.40 7.20
CA GLY A 108 -5.34 11.37 6.68
C GLY A 108 -3.89 10.98 6.98
N ALA A 109 -2.96 11.75 6.40
CA ALA A 109 -1.51 11.50 6.50
C ALA A 109 -0.84 12.05 7.78
N THR A 110 -1.62 12.60 8.71
CA THR A 110 -1.07 13.37 9.85
C THR A 110 -0.51 12.52 11.00
N PHE A 111 -0.58 11.19 10.89
CA PHE A 111 -0.05 10.25 11.87
C PHE A 111 0.15 8.86 11.26
N SER A 112 1.06 8.11 11.85
CA SER A 112 1.35 6.71 11.54
C SER A 112 1.21 5.88 12.80
N GLY A 113 1.16 4.56 12.65
CA GLY A 113 1.01 3.67 13.79
C GLY A 113 0.77 2.22 13.39
N VAL A 114 -0.13 1.58 14.11
CA VAL A 114 -0.46 0.17 13.91
C VAL A 114 -1.97 -0.05 13.92
N LEU A 115 -2.43 -1.02 13.15
CA LEU A 115 -3.75 -1.60 13.30
C LEU A 115 -3.65 -2.77 14.27
N THR A 116 -4.55 -2.79 15.24
CA THR A 116 -4.59 -3.83 16.27
C THR A 116 -5.96 -4.49 16.35
N ASP A 117 -6.01 -5.74 16.83
CA ASP A 117 -7.27 -6.41 17.14
C ASP A 117 -7.86 -5.96 18.48
N GLY A 118 -8.94 -6.60 18.94
CA GLY A 118 -9.56 -6.29 20.23
C GLY A 118 -8.67 -6.61 21.46
N ALA A 119 -7.72 -7.52 21.32
CA ALA A 119 -6.71 -7.82 22.33
C ALA A 119 -5.50 -6.87 22.25
N GLY A 120 -5.47 -5.99 21.24
CA GLY A 120 -4.40 -5.06 20.94
C GLY A 120 -3.13 -5.70 20.39
N ARG A 121 -3.25 -6.90 19.79
CA ARG A 121 -2.18 -7.51 19.00
C ARG A 121 -2.12 -6.83 17.63
N VAL A 122 -0.91 -6.59 17.13
CA VAL A 122 -0.66 -5.86 15.88
C VAL A 122 -1.02 -6.75 14.68
N ARG A 123 -1.94 -6.26 13.85
CA ARG A 123 -2.41 -6.92 12.62
C ARG A 123 -1.80 -6.30 11.37
N ALA A 124 -1.43 -5.02 11.40
CA ALA A 124 -0.79 -4.30 10.29
C ALA A 124 -0.05 -3.04 10.79
N LEU A 125 0.93 -2.55 10.02
CA LEU A 125 1.49 -1.20 10.18
C LEU A 125 0.61 -0.21 9.42
N TRP A 126 0.29 0.94 10.00
CA TRP A 126 -0.43 2.01 9.31
C TRP A 126 0.54 3.10 8.89
N GLY A 127 0.71 3.29 7.59
CA GLY A 127 1.72 4.18 7.01
C GLY A 127 1.19 5.00 5.84
N SER A 128 1.92 6.06 5.50
CA SER A 128 1.68 6.90 4.32
C SER A 128 2.44 6.36 3.11
N TYR A 129 1.83 6.50 1.94
CA TYR A 129 2.37 6.20 0.62
C TYR A 129 2.28 7.47 -0.22
N SER A 130 3.36 7.79 -0.93
CA SER A 130 3.43 8.93 -1.85
C SER A 130 3.42 8.42 -3.29
N GLU A 131 2.58 9.03 -4.12
CA GLU A 131 2.54 8.83 -5.57
C GLU A 131 2.58 10.18 -6.30
N GLN A 132 3.13 10.19 -7.51
CA GLN A 132 3.09 11.36 -8.39
C GLN A 132 2.02 11.13 -9.46
N VAL A 133 1.01 11.98 -9.48
CA VAL A 133 -0.08 11.96 -10.46
C VAL A 133 -0.08 13.34 -11.13
N GLU A 134 0.03 13.38 -12.46
CA GLU A 134 0.02 14.65 -13.22
C GLU A 134 1.03 15.70 -12.71
N LYS A 135 2.19 15.23 -12.22
CA LYS A 135 3.27 16.01 -11.58
C LYS A 135 2.97 16.55 -10.19
N GLU A 136 1.77 16.34 -9.67
CA GLU A 136 1.42 16.66 -8.29
C GLU A 136 1.74 15.47 -7.38
N GLU A 137 2.23 15.77 -6.18
CA GLU A 137 2.45 14.76 -5.15
C GLU A 137 1.15 14.51 -4.38
N ARG A 138 0.77 13.24 -4.32
CA ARG A 138 -0.39 12.80 -3.56
C ARG A 138 0.05 11.81 -2.50
N GLU A 139 -0.36 12.08 -1.27
CA GLU A 139 -0.19 11.17 -0.16
C GLU A 139 -1.51 10.49 0.20
N TRP A 140 -1.42 9.22 0.60
CA TRP A 140 -2.55 8.47 1.14
C TRP A 140 -2.05 7.40 2.11
N CYS A 141 -2.92 6.97 3.03
CA CYS A 141 -2.55 5.98 4.04
C CYS A 141 -3.20 4.63 3.80
N ALA A 142 -2.47 3.57 4.18
CA ALA A 142 -2.99 2.21 4.20
C ALA A 142 -2.21 1.32 5.17
N GLY A 143 -2.79 0.15 5.45
CA GLY A 143 -2.20 -0.84 6.33
C GLY A 143 -1.31 -1.83 5.58
N LEU A 144 -0.05 -1.99 5.98
CA LEU A 144 0.81 -3.10 5.56
C LEU A 144 0.57 -4.29 6.49
N PRO A 145 0.01 -5.43 6.02
CA PRO A 145 -0.30 -6.58 6.86
C PRO A 145 0.89 -7.15 7.64
N SER A 146 0.62 -7.63 8.85
CA SER A 146 1.67 -8.18 9.73
C SER A 146 2.28 -9.48 9.25
N ASP A 147 1.57 -10.27 8.45
CA ASP A 147 2.17 -11.45 7.84
C ASP A 147 3.31 -11.09 6.87
N VAL A 148 3.31 -9.89 6.27
CA VAL A 148 4.39 -9.42 5.38
C VAL A 148 5.69 -9.19 6.16
N PHE A 149 5.65 -8.44 7.27
CA PHE A 149 6.85 -8.02 7.99
C PHE A 149 7.24 -8.92 9.18
N ALA A 150 6.32 -9.69 9.76
CA ALA A 150 6.61 -10.55 10.92
C ALA A 150 7.74 -11.58 10.67
N PRO A 151 7.85 -12.24 9.50
CA PRO A 151 8.98 -13.13 9.20
C PRO A 151 10.33 -12.40 9.20
N TRP A 152 10.37 -11.14 8.78
CA TRP A 152 11.58 -10.32 8.78
C TRP A 152 11.98 -9.91 10.20
N VAL A 153 11.00 -9.57 11.04
CA VAL A 153 11.22 -9.32 12.48
C VAL A 153 11.84 -10.56 13.13
N ALA A 154 11.28 -11.74 12.88
CA ALA A 154 11.82 -12.99 13.42
C ALA A 154 13.26 -13.27 12.98
N LYS A 155 13.59 -13.04 11.70
CA LYS A 155 14.97 -13.18 11.19
C LYS A 155 15.95 -12.22 11.87
N VAL A 156 15.57 -10.97 12.04
CA VAL A 156 16.42 -9.97 12.71
C VAL A 156 16.60 -10.30 14.19
N VAL A 157 15.53 -10.71 14.88
CA VAL A 157 15.61 -11.12 16.29
C VAL A 157 16.54 -12.32 16.44
N ALA A 158 16.37 -13.37 15.64
CA ALA A 158 17.24 -14.55 15.69
C ALA A 158 18.72 -14.21 15.41
N ALA A 159 18.99 -13.31 14.46
CA ALA A 159 20.36 -12.85 14.18
C ALA A 159 20.96 -12.06 15.36
N LEU A 160 20.16 -11.22 16.02
CA LEU A 160 20.59 -10.45 17.19
C LEU A 160 20.80 -11.33 18.42
N GLU A 161 20.01 -12.39 18.58
CA GLU A 161 20.18 -13.37 19.66
C GLU A 161 21.45 -14.21 19.46
N ALA A 162 21.82 -14.49 18.20
CA ALA A 162 23.04 -15.20 17.86
C ALA A 162 24.29 -14.33 18.05
N ASP A 163 24.28 -13.09 17.54
CA ASP A 163 25.36 -12.10 17.74
C ASP A 163 24.81 -10.66 17.75
N PRO A 164 24.66 -10.03 18.92
CA PRO A 164 24.16 -8.67 19.04
C PRO A 164 25.03 -7.60 18.35
N ALA A 165 26.35 -7.85 18.28
CA ALA A 165 27.34 -6.91 17.78
C ALA A 165 27.39 -6.91 16.24
N ASP A 166 27.33 -8.10 15.65
CA ASP A 166 27.54 -8.34 14.21
C ASP A 166 26.35 -8.99 13.49
N ALA A 167 25.12 -8.87 13.99
CA ALA A 167 23.94 -9.34 13.27
C ALA A 167 23.81 -8.70 11.87
N PRO A 168 24.03 -9.44 10.77
CA PRO A 168 23.94 -8.89 9.43
C PRO A 168 22.47 -8.64 9.05
N PRO A 169 22.18 -7.68 8.15
CA PRO A 169 20.85 -7.48 7.65
C PRO A 169 20.35 -8.75 6.93
N PRO A 170 19.06 -9.12 7.06
CA PRO A 170 18.49 -10.24 6.33
C PRO A 170 18.67 -10.08 4.81
N VAL A 171 19.08 -11.16 4.15
CA VAL A 171 19.18 -11.20 2.68
C VAL A 171 17.78 -11.25 2.07
N VAL A 172 17.53 -10.37 1.10
CA VAL A 172 16.31 -10.32 0.31
C VAL A 172 16.59 -10.86 -1.08
N ARG A 173 15.82 -11.85 -1.51
CA ARG A 173 15.84 -12.36 -2.89
C ARG A 173 14.66 -11.78 -3.64
N THR A 174 14.92 -11.24 -4.81
CA THR A 174 13.92 -10.58 -5.67
C THR A 174 13.76 -11.35 -6.97
N LEU A 175 12.58 -11.21 -7.60
CA LEU A 175 12.33 -11.79 -8.93
C LEU A 175 13.06 -11.01 -10.04
N ASP A 176 13.47 -9.77 -9.78
CA ASP A 176 13.98 -8.83 -10.78
C ASP A 176 12.99 -8.54 -11.91
N ALA A 177 11.69 -8.70 -11.62
CA ALA A 177 10.58 -8.26 -12.45
C ALA A 177 9.52 -7.55 -11.62
N GLU A 178 9.04 -6.42 -12.13
CA GLU A 178 7.86 -5.76 -11.60
C GLU A 178 6.61 -6.44 -12.13
N LEU A 179 5.68 -6.71 -11.22
CA LEU A 179 4.43 -7.39 -11.47
C LEU A 179 3.31 -6.42 -11.12
N GLU A 180 2.21 -6.49 -11.86
CA GLU A 180 0.98 -5.77 -11.55
C GLU A 180 -0.19 -6.76 -11.49
N ALA A 181 -1.14 -6.50 -10.61
CA ALA A 181 -2.36 -7.30 -10.54
C ALA A 181 -3.34 -6.88 -11.62
N VAL A 182 -3.85 -7.84 -12.40
CA VAL A 182 -4.84 -7.61 -13.45
C VAL A 182 -6.06 -8.48 -13.17
N LEU A 183 -7.25 -7.88 -13.18
CA LEU A 183 -8.51 -8.60 -13.03
C LEU A 183 -8.66 -9.68 -14.11
N LEU A 184 -9.21 -10.84 -13.74
CA LEU A 184 -9.39 -11.97 -14.66
C LEU A 184 -10.25 -11.62 -15.86
N SER A 185 -11.23 -10.73 -15.70
CA SER A 185 -12.06 -10.22 -16.81
C SER A 185 -11.24 -9.50 -17.88
N LYS A 186 -10.24 -8.74 -17.47
CA LYS A 186 -9.32 -8.02 -18.36
C LYS A 186 -8.24 -8.94 -18.91
N ALA A 187 -7.74 -9.86 -18.08
CA ALA A 187 -6.79 -10.89 -18.52
C ALA A 187 -7.38 -11.78 -19.62
N ALA A 188 -8.67 -12.14 -19.53
CA ALA A 188 -9.39 -12.88 -20.57
C ALA A 188 -9.40 -12.14 -21.91
N GLN A 189 -9.60 -10.81 -21.90
CA GLN A 189 -9.53 -9.98 -23.12
C GLN A 189 -8.11 -9.93 -23.73
N PHE A 190 -7.08 -10.10 -22.90
CA PHE A 190 -5.69 -10.21 -23.33
C PHE A 190 -5.28 -11.63 -23.72
N GLY A 191 -6.23 -12.58 -23.82
CA GLY A 191 -5.99 -13.92 -24.32
C GLY A 191 -5.69 -14.97 -23.26
N LEU A 192 -5.92 -14.69 -21.96
CA LEU A 192 -5.84 -15.71 -20.93
C LEU A 192 -6.87 -16.82 -21.20
N PRO A 193 -6.46 -18.11 -21.30
CA PRO A 193 -7.40 -19.20 -21.59
C PRO A 193 -8.48 -19.33 -20.51
N GLY A 194 -9.72 -19.64 -20.94
CA GLY A 194 -10.88 -19.74 -20.04
C GLY A 194 -10.72 -20.81 -18.93
N GLU A 195 -9.93 -21.86 -19.18
CA GLU A 195 -9.56 -22.84 -18.16
C GLU A 195 -8.78 -22.21 -17.00
N TRP A 196 -7.85 -21.30 -17.30
CA TRP A 196 -7.05 -20.60 -16.31
C TRP A 196 -7.85 -19.53 -15.60
N VAL A 197 -8.73 -18.81 -16.32
CA VAL A 197 -9.70 -17.91 -15.70
C VAL A 197 -10.51 -18.63 -14.64
N SER A 198 -11.08 -19.79 -14.99
CA SER A 198 -11.90 -20.59 -14.07
C SER A 198 -11.08 -21.16 -12.91
N ARG A 199 -9.83 -21.57 -13.17
CA ARG A 199 -8.93 -22.11 -12.15
C ARG A 199 -8.51 -21.05 -11.13
N LEU A 200 -8.15 -19.86 -11.59
CA LEU A 200 -7.73 -18.75 -10.72
C LEU A 200 -8.90 -18.14 -9.94
N ASP A 201 -10.10 -18.06 -10.55
CA ASP A 201 -11.32 -17.60 -9.84
C ASP A 201 -11.71 -18.55 -8.69
N LYS A 202 -11.53 -19.86 -8.88
CA LYS A 202 -11.72 -20.85 -7.81
C LYS A 202 -10.65 -20.77 -6.72
N LEU A 203 -9.41 -20.47 -7.11
CA LEU A 203 -8.28 -20.37 -6.19
C LEU A 203 -8.42 -19.13 -5.27
N ASP A 204 -8.82 -18.01 -5.86
CA ASP A 204 -8.97 -16.74 -5.15
C ASP A 204 -10.25 -15.99 -5.60
N PRO A 205 -11.41 -16.38 -5.05
CA PRO A 205 -12.69 -15.80 -5.43
C PRO A 205 -12.88 -14.36 -4.93
N GLU A 206 -12.01 -13.89 -4.01
CA GLU A 206 -12.04 -12.53 -3.47
C GLU A 206 -11.29 -11.55 -4.39
N ARG A 207 -10.04 -11.85 -4.76
CA ARG A 207 -9.24 -10.96 -5.61
C ARG A 207 -9.57 -11.09 -7.10
N ARG A 208 -9.86 -12.31 -7.57
CA ARG A 208 -10.15 -12.62 -8.99
C ARG A 208 -9.16 -11.95 -9.95
N GLN A 209 -7.88 -12.17 -9.71
CA GLN A 209 -6.79 -11.53 -10.45
C GLN A 209 -5.73 -12.54 -10.91
N VAL A 210 -4.89 -12.09 -11.83
CA VAL A 210 -3.64 -12.72 -12.24
C VAL A 210 -2.53 -11.67 -12.17
N LEU A 211 -1.28 -12.09 -11.92
CA LEU A 211 -0.15 -11.19 -11.95
C LEU A 211 0.42 -11.09 -13.36
N ARG A 212 0.58 -9.87 -13.88
CA ARG A 212 1.16 -9.58 -15.19
C ARG A 212 2.53 -8.95 -15.03
N VAL A 213 3.49 -9.36 -15.86
CA VAL A 213 4.81 -8.74 -15.94
C VAL A 213 4.66 -7.35 -16.53
N ARG A 214 4.98 -6.32 -15.74
CA ARG A 214 5.01 -4.94 -16.20
C ARG A 214 6.34 -4.63 -16.87
N GLN A 215 7.44 -5.01 -16.22
CA GLN A 215 8.81 -4.83 -16.72
C GLN A 215 9.77 -5.75 -15.97
N ALA A 216 10.94 -5.99 -16.56
CA ALA A 216 12.04 -6.72 -15.93
C ALA A 216 13.29 -5.83 -15.86
N VAL A 217 14.09 -6.03 -14.82
CA VAL A 217 15.37 -5.32 -14.64
C VAL A 217 16.31 -5.70 -15.77
N ALA A 218 16.86 -4.71 -16.47
CA ALA A 218 17.77 -4.97 -17.59
C ALA A 218 18.95 -5.87 -17.18
N ASN A 219 19.32 -6.81 -18.06
CA ASN A 219 20.40 -7.79 -17.84
C ASN A 219 20.19 -8.76 -16.66
N SER A 220 18.97 -8.90 -16.13
CA SER A 220 18.65 -9.92 -15.12
C SER A 220 18.23 -11.25 -15.77
N GLY A 221 18.19 -12.32 -14.97
CA GLY A 221 17.61 -13.61 -15.41
C GLY A 221 16.13 -13.48 -15.79
N ALA A 222 15.38 -12.63 -15.07
CA ALA A 222 14.00 -12.33 -15.41
C ALA A 222 13.87 -11.60 -16.75
N PHE A 223 14.79 -10.71 -17.11
CA PHE A 223 14.76 -10.04 -18.41
C PHE A 223 15.01 -11.00 -19.58
N ALA A 224 15.83 -12.03 -19.37
CA ALA A 224 16.05 -13.07 -20.38
C ALA A 224 14.83 -14.01 -20.55
N ALA A 225 14.06 -14.24 -19.48
CA ALA A 225 12.98 -15.23 -19.46
C ALA A 225 11.56 -14.64 -19.61
N LEU A 226 11.34 -13.41 -19.15
CA LEU A 226 10.01 -12.78 -19.03
C LEU A 226 9.90 -11.56 -19.95
N LYS A 227 8.73 -11.40 -20.58
CA LYS A 227 8.40 -10.24 -21.40
C LYS A 227 7.27 -9.43 -20.77
N ALA A 228 7.28 -8.12 -21.03
CA ALA A 228 6.18 -7.26 -20.64
C ALA A 228 4.87 -7.77 -21.25
N GLY A 229 3.84 -7.92 -20.42
CA GLY A 229 2.54 -8.47 -20.80
C GLY A 229 2.36 -9.95 -20.46
N ASP A 230 3.42 -10.71 -20.17
CA ASP A 230 3.31 -12.10 -19.75
C ASP A 230 2.51 -12.21 -18.45
N MET A 231 1.71 -13.28 -18.31
CA MET A 231 0.90 -13.53 -17.11
C MET A 231 1.46 -14.72 -16.33
N LEU A 232 1.70 -14.53 -15.04
CA LEU A 232 2.18 -15.57 -14.14
C LEU A 232 0.97 -16.40 -13.68
N LEU A 233 0.93 -17.65 -14.12
CA LEU A 233 -0.18 -18.57 -13.82
C LEU A 233 0.18 -19.54 -12.70
N ALA A 234 1.42 -20.01 -12.69
CA ALA A 234 1.94 -20.96 -11.73
C ALA A 234 3.48 -20.87 -11.64
N VAL A 235 4.02 -21.29 -10.50
CA VAL A 235 5.46 -21.49 -10.29
C VAL A 235 5.63 -22.93 -9.79
N ASN A 236 6.49 -23.70 -10.44
CA ASN A 236 6.68 -25.14 -10.14
C ASN A 236 5.35 -25.92 -10.14
N GLY A 237 4.43 -25.58 -11.04
CA GLY A 237 3.10 -26.19 -11.14
C GLY A 237 2.07 -25.74 -10.09
N ALA A 238 2.50 -25.02 -9.05
CA ALA A 238 1.61 -24.44 -8.04
C ALA A 238 1.01 -23.13 -8.58
N PRO A 239 -0.33 -23.05 -8.73
CA PRO A 239 -0.97 -21.82 -9.19
C PRO A 239 -0.88 -20.72 -8.14
N LEU A 240 -0.82 -19.46 -8.59
CA LEU A 240 -0.72 -18.29 -7.72
C LEU A 240 -1.62 -17.15 -8.20
N THR A 241 -2.02 -16.27 -7.29
CA THR A 241 -2.88 -15.12 -7.61
C THR A 241 -2.37 -13.81 -7.02
N CYS A 242 -1.48 -13.85 -6.02
CA CYS A 242 -1.06 -12.66 -5.30
C CYS A 242 0.45 -12.54 -5.16
N PHE A 243 0.92 -11.31 -4.91
CA PHE A 243 2.35 -11.03 -4.73
C PHE A 243 2.97 -11.87 -3.60
N ARG A 244 2.19 -12.09 -2.54
CA ARG A 244 2.63 -12.87 -1.38
C ARG A 244 2.95 -14.33 -1.73
N ASP A 245 2.23 -14.91 -2.68
CA ASP A 245 2.51 -16.28 -3.15
C ASP A 245 3.88 -16.33 -3.84
N VAL A 246 4.17 -15.34 -4.69
CA VAL A 246 5.46 -15.21 -5.39
C VAL A 246 6.61 -15.07 -4.40
N GLU A 247 6.46 -14.20 -3.40
CA GLU A 247 7.47 -14.02 -2.35
C GLU A 247 7.74 -15.30 -1.56
N LYS A 248 6.69 -16.04 -1.17
CA LYS A 248 6.83 -17.31 -0.44
C LYS A 248 7.57 -18.34 -1.28
N LEU A 249 7.28 -18.41 -2.57
CA LEU A 249 7.95 -19.33 -3.50
C LEU A 249 9.43 -18.94 -3.70
N ILE A 250 9.75 -17.66 -3.88
CA ILE A 250 11.14 -17.17 -3.96
C ILE A 250 11.90 -17.50 -2.67
N ALA A 251 11.27 -17.29 -1.51
CA ALA A 251 11.85 -17.60 -0.23
C ALA A 251 12.18 -19.10 -0.11
N GLN A 252 11.27 -19.99 -0.53
CA GLN A 252 11.47 -21.45 -0.51
C GLN A 252 12.61 -21.92 -1.42
N VAL A 253 12.67 -21.41 -2.66
CA VAL A 253 13.76 -21.75 -3.61
C VAL A 253 15.10 -21.27 -3.09
N GLY A 254 15.15 -20.14 -2.38
CA GLY A 254 16.38 -19.63 -1.76
C GLY A 254 16.96 -20.49 -0.63
N TYR A 255 16.24 -21.52 -0.15
CA TYR A 255 16.71 -22.51 0.82
C TYR A 255 17.00 -23.89 0.21
N GLY A 256 16.68 -24.10 -1.07
CA GLY A 256 17.05 -25.31 -1.82
C GLY A 256 18.26 -25.05 -2.71
N ASP A 257 19.21 -25.98 -2.71
CA ASP A 257 20.43 -26.08 -3.52
C ASP A 257 20.58 -25.16 -4.76
N ASP A 258 21.79 -24.59 -4.86
CA ASP A 258 22.51 -24.20 -6.07
C ASP A 258 21.69 -23.77 -7.30
N GLY A 259 21.75 -22.47 -7.59
CA GLY A 259 21.03 -21.73 -8.63
C GLY A 259 21.26 -22.12 -10.09
N ALA A 260 21.52 -23.38 -10.40
CA ALA A 260 21.62 -23.91 -11.76
C ALA A 260 20.33 -24.59 -12.25
N ALA A 261 19.46 -25.09 -11.37
CA ALA A 261 18.31 -25.92 -11.78
C ALA A 261 17.05 -25.12 -12.16
N ALA A 262 16.84 -23.92 -11.60
CA ALA A 262 15.57 -23.18 -11.76
C ALA A 262 15.38 -22.54 -13.14
N ALA A 263 16.46 -22.29 -13.88
CA ALA A 263 16.40 -21.68 -15.22
C ALA A 263 15.77 -22.62 -16.28
N ALA A 264 15.70 -23.93 -16.03
CA ALA A 264 15.16 -24.91 -16.96
C ALA A 264 13.63 -25.08 -16.88
N ALA A 265 12.96 -24.53 -15.86
CA ALA A 265 11.54 -24.75 -15.61
C ALA A 265 10.59 -23.70 -16.22
N LEU A 266 11.13 -22.61 -16.80
CA LEU A 266 10.36 -21.60 -17.53
C LEU A 266 10.43 -21.87 -19.04
N ALA A 267 9.75 -22.91 -19.50
CA ALA A 267 9.45 -23.09 -20.91
C ALA A 267 7.94 -22.81 -21.13
N PRO A 268 7.56 -22.01 -22.14
CA PRO A 268 6.16 -21.82 -22.48
C PRO A 268 5.58 -23.15 -22.99
N ALA A 269 4.42 -23.53 -22.47
CA ALA A 269 3.65 -24.65 -23.01
C ALA A 269 3.22 -24.31 -24.44
N ALA A 270 4.00 -24.79 -25.42
CA ALA A 270 3.62 -24.73 -26.82
C ALA A 270 2.41 -25.65 -27.04
N GLY A 271 1.27 -25.05 -27.37
CA GLY A 271 0.09 -25.78 -27.83
C GLY A 271 0.41 -26.58 -29.08
N THR A 272 0.15 -27.88 -29.04
CA THR A 272 0.23 -28.78 -30.19
C THR A 272 -0.83 -28.38 -31.22
N SER A 273 -0.43 -27.79 -32.34
CA SER A 273 -1.27 -27.67 -33.53
C SER A 273 -0.94 -28.79 -34.52
N SER A 274 -1.96 -29.60 -34.79
CA SER A 274 -1.98 -30.66 -35.79
C SER A 274 -1.76 -30.09 -37.19
N GLN A 275 -0.82 -30.68 -37.94
CA GLN A 275 -0.68 -30.48 -39.39
C GLN A 275 -1.92 -31.00 -40.13
N ALA A 276 -2.47 -30.18 -41.02
CA ALA A 276 -3.20 -30.65 -42.19
C ALA A 276 -2.82 -29.74 -43.37
N GLY A 277 -2.31 -30.36 -44.44
CA GLY A 277 -1.76 -29.69 -45.61
C GLY A 277 -2.81 -29.08 -46.54
N GLY A 278 -2.33 -28.16 -47.40
CA GLY A 278 -3.09 -27.61 -48.52
C GLY A 278 -2.32 -26.47 -49.19
N ALA A 279 -1.78 -26.73 -50.37
CA ALA A 279 -0.95 -25.82 -51.15
C ALA A 279 -1.77 -24.84 -52.02
N SER A 280 -1.06 -23.83 -52.56
CA SER A 280 -1.40 -22.96 -53.72
C SER A 280 -2.25 -21.72 -53.37
N LYS A 281 -2.00 -20.47 -53.84
CA LYS A 281 -1.27 -19.96 -55.00
C LYS A 281 -0.98 -18.46 -54.81
N ALA A 282 0.05 -17.96 -55.51
CA ALA A 282 0.47 -16.56 -55.56
C ALA A 282 -0.46 -15.66 -56.39
N ALA A 283 -0.53 -14.36 -56.05
CA ALA A 283 -0.56 -13.24 -57.00
C ALA A 283 -0.50 -11.86 -56.32
N GLY A 284 0.33 -10.97 -56.87
CA GLY A 284 -0.05 -9.58 -57.12
C GLY A 284 0.27 -8.53 -56.05
N GLY A 285 1.40 -7.82 -56.21
CA GLY A 285 1.76 -6.68 -55.38
C GLY A 285 1.07 -5.36 -55.73
N ARG A 286 1.24 -4.36 -54.85
CA ARG A 286 1.40 -2.94 -55.22
C ARG A 286 1.94 -2.12 -54.04
N LYS A 287 3.01 -1.36 -54.31
CA LYS A 287 3.55 -0.26 -53.50
C LYS A 287 2.50 0.83 -53.24
N ARG A 288 2.52 1.45 -52.04
CA ARG A 288 2.73 2.91 -51.90
C ARG A 288 2.95 3.38 -50.45
N LYS A 289 3.98 4.21 -50.33
CA LYS A 289 4.35 5.28 -49.37
C LYS A 289 3.48 5.52 -48.12
N GLY A 290 4.15 5.52 -46.97
CA GLY A 290 4.58 6.73 -46.25
C GLY A 290 3.52 7.54 -45.50
N GLY A 291 3.65 7.61 -44.18
CA GLY A 291 2.97 8.56 -43.32
C GLY A 291 3.25 8.28 -41.84
N ALA A 292 4.12 9.09 -41.23
CA ALA A 292 4.35 9.11 -39.80
C ALA A 292 3.09 9.57 -39.07
N GLY A 293 2.79 8.97 -37.91
CA GLY A 293 1.70 9.36 -37.04
C GLY A 293 1.94 8.84 -35.62
N VAL A 294 2.42 9.74 -34.77
CA VAL A 294 2.48 9.58 -33.31
C VAL A 294 1.05 9.55 -32.78
N ALA A 295 0.71 8.57 -31.95
CA ALA A 295 -0.50 8.60 -31.14
C ALA A 295 -0.21 8.02 -29.76
N ALA A 296 -0.15 8.92 -28.78
CA ALA A 296 -0.26 8.61 -27.36
C ALA A 296 -1.74 8.40 -27.05
N ASP A 297 -2.10 7.28 -26.44
CA ASP A 297 -3.45 7.02 -25.95
C ASP A 297 -3.44 7.06 -24.42
N ALA A 298 -3.98 8.14 -23.88
CA ALA A 298 -4.36 8.29 -22.48
C ALA A 298 -5.88 8.08 -22.39
N ALA A 299 -6.29 6.97 -21.79
CA ALA A 299 -7.70 6.67 -21.55
C ALA A 299 -8.01 6.81 -20.05
N THR A 300 -8.49 7.99 -19.68
CA THR A 300 -9.13 8.31 -18.40
C THR A 300 -10.48 7.61 -18.31
N THR A 301 -10.73 6.86 -17.22
CA THR A 301 -12.05 6.26 -16.94
C THR A 301 -12.72 7.00 -15.79
N ALA A 302 -13.79 7.72 -16.10
CA ALA A 302 -14.72 8.32 -15.14
C ALA A 302 -15.84 7.31 -14.81
N SER A 303 -16.26 7.26 -13.54
CA SER A 303 -17.44 6.50 -13.09
C SER A 303 -18.75 7.29 -13.28
N PRO A 304 -19.90 6.63 -13.46
CA PRO A 304 -21.17 7.31 -13.71
C PRO A 304 -21.92 7.65 -12.40
N GLY A 305 -22.43 8.89 -12.34
CA GLY A 305 -23.38 9.37 -11.34
C GLY A 305 -24.83 9.10 -11.74
N ALA A 306 -25.67 8.81 -10.75
CA ALA A 306 -27.08 8.50 -10.88
C ALA A 306 -27.91 9.68 -11.43
N GLY A 307 -28.83 9.35 -12.36
CA GLY A 307 -29.73 10.29 -13.00
C GLY A 307 -30.91 10.71 -12.12
N SER A 308 -31.21 12.00 -12.17
CA SER A 308 -32.48 12.61 -11.78
C SER A 308 -33.42 12.69 -12.98
N THR A 309 -34.72 12.59 -12.72
CA THR A 309 -35.80 12.90 -13.68
C THR A 309 -36.84 13.83 -13.01
N PRO A 310 -37.64 14.59 -13.79
CA PRO A 310 -37.84 16.03 -13.53
C PRO A 310 -39.29 16.54 -13.40
N SER A 311 -39.40 17.84 -13.04
CA SER A 311 -40.41 18.87 -13.44
C SER A 311 -41.81 18.91 -12.77
N PRO A 312 -42.60 20.02 -12.88
CA PRO A 312 -42.25 21.46 -12.94
C PRO A 312 -43.22 22.43 -12.19
N ALA A 313 -42.85 23.73 -12.21
CA ALA A 313 -43.70 24.94 -12.28
C ALA A 313 -44.54 25.42 -11.08
N ALA A 314 -44.30 26.66 -10.63
CA ALA A 314 -45.26 27.79 -10.72
C ALA A 314 -44.63 29.09 -10.21
N SER A 315 -45.08 30.21 -10.78
CA SER A 315 -44.59 31.56 -10.55
C SER A 315 -45.67 32.45 -9.96
N ARG A 316 -45.21 33.56 -9.35
CA ARG A 316 -45.88 34.88 -9.18
C ARG A 316 -46.82 35.16 -7.99
N SER A 317 -46.42 36.22 -7.27
CA SER A 317 -47.18 37.44 -6.94
C SER A 317 -47.68 37.71 -5.51
N ALA A 318 -47.06 38.75 -4.92
CA ALA A 318 -47.62 39.93 -4.22
C ALA A 318 -48.58 39.77 -3.01
N LYS A 319 -48.25 40.39 -1.86
CA LYS A 319 -48.78 41.70 -1.38
C LYS A 319 -48.34 42.04 0.07
N ARG A 320 -47.85 43.27 0.25
CA ARG A 320 -48.05 44.27 1.34
C ARG A 320 -48.28 43.83 2.81
N GLY A 321 -47.59 44.51 3.75
CA GLY A 321 -48.16 44.84 5.07
C GLY A 321 -47.21 45.24 6.22
N ARG A 322 -46.90 46.55 6.31
CA ARG A 322 -46.69 47.43 7.50
C ARG A 322 -46.22 46.92 8.89
N GLY A 323 -45.33 47.73 9.51
CA GLY A 323 -45.26 48.05 10.96
C GLY A 323 -43.85 47.85 11.56
N ALA A 324 -42.99 48.85 11.77
CA ALA A 324 -42.96 49.98 12.71
C ALA A 324 -42.23 49.71 14.06
N SER A 325 -41.35 50.66 14.44
CA SER A 325 -40.63 50.86 15.73
C SER A 325 -39.44 49.93 16.05
N GLY A 326 -38.31 50.36 16.63
CA GLY A 326 -37.90 51.66 17.17
C GLY A 326 -36.38 51.67 17.45
N LYS A 327 -35.83 52.88 17.53
CA LYS A 327 -34.46 53.22 17.96
C LYS A 327 -34.25 52.91 19.45
N ALA A 328 -33.03 52.54 19.84
CA ALA A 328 -32.37 53.09 21.03
C ALA A 328 -30.85 52.86 21.03
N THR A 329 -30.13 53.95 21.23
CA THR A 329 -28.69 54.14 21.50
C THR A 329 -28.46 54.39 22.98
N SER A 330 -27.32 53.95 23.55
CA SER A 330 -26.48 54.63 24.59
C SER A 330 -25.65 53.57 25.36
N THR A 331 -24.31 53.51 25.32
CA THR A 331 -23.25 54.36 25.92
C THR A 331 -23.09 54.32 27.46
N ALA A 332 -21.85 53.96 27.85
CA ALA A 332 -20.97 54.54 28.88
C ALA A 332 -21.08 54.16 30.37
N ALA A 333 -19.94 53.76 30.97
CA ALA A 333 -19.17 54.48 32.02
C ALA A 333 -18.26 53.50 32.81
N ALA A 334 -16.92 53.62 32.77
CA ALA A 334 -16.03 54.29 33.75
C ALA A 334 -15.67 53.38 34.95
N ALA A 335 -14.45 52.85 35.11
CA ALA A 335 -13.16 53.47 35.48
C ALA A 335 -13.09 53.90 36.95
N ASP A 336 -12.18 53.28 37.72
CA ASP A 336 -11.54 53.95 38.86
C ASP A 336 -10.11 53.44 39.09
N LYS A 337 -9.24 54.39 39.46
CA LYS A 337 -7.80 54.26 39.74
C LYS A 337 -7.60 54.40 41.25
N GLU A 338 -6.63 53.70 41.81
CA GLU A 338 -5.89 54.18 42.97
C GLU A 338 -4.42 53.75 42.90
N LYS A 339 -3.56 54.60 43.44
CA LYS A 339 -2.11 54.67 43.29
C LYS A 339 -1.56 55.03 44.66
N GLU A 340 -0.58 54.30 45.20
CA GLU A 340 0.35 54.84 46.19
C GLU A 340 1.64 54.00 46.30
N GLU A 341 2.70 54.68 46.73
CA GLU A 341 4.15 54.42 46.58
C GLU A 341 4.83 53.71 47.78
N GLU A 342 6.15 53.49 47.60
CA GLU A 342 7.24 53.18 48.55
C GLU A 342 7.46 51.69 48.91
N GLY A 343 8.67 51.11 48.81
CA GLY A 343 10.00 51.66 48.56
C GLY A 343 11.11 50.57 48.65
N ALA A 344 12.27 50.93 48.08
CA ALA A 344 13.65 50.62 48.50
C ALA A 344 14.28 49.19 48.45
N GLN A 345 15.43 49.15 47.73
CA GLN A 345 16.70 48.41 47.99
C GLN A 345 16.72 46.88 47.75
N GLY A 346 17.73 46.27 47.12
CA GLY A 346 19.01 46.74 46.57
C GLY A 346 19.92 45.54 46.23
N GLN A 347 20.77 45.75 45.21
CA GLN A 347 21.92 44.96 44.72
C GLN A 347 21.67 43.62 44.00
#